data_AF-A0AAU6VQA3-F1
#
_entry.id   AF-A0AAU6VQA3-F1
#
_cell.length_a   1.000
_cell.length_b   1.000
_cell.length_c   1.000
_cell.angle_alpha   90.00
_cell.angle_beta   90.00
_cell.angle_gamma   90.00
#
_symmetry.space_group_name_H-M   'P 1'
#
loop_
_entity.id
_entity.type
_entity.pdbx_description
1 polymer ?
#
loop_
_entity_poly.entity_id
_entity_poly.type
_entity_poly.pdbx_seq_one_letter_code
_entity_poly.pdbx_strand_id
1 'polypeptide(L)' 'MSLTALLGVSRTSVNAWVANYLADGRDGLLDKPKSGRPNQLSPHQLEQLKKFIEKNAIKQDGGRLIAEDIRV' A
#
# COMPACT_ATOMS: atom_id res chain seq x y z
N MET A 1 -25.48 17.87 21.23
CA MET A 1 -24.16 17.46 20.70
C MET A 1 -24.37 16.43 19.60
N SER A 2 -23.73 16.58 18.45
CA SER A 2 -23.83 15.61 17.34
C SER A 2 -22.76 14.52 17.46
N LEU A 3 -23.01 13.34 16.89
CA LEU A 3 -22.03 12.25 16.81
C LEU A 3 -20.72 12.69 16.11
N THR A 4 -20.83 13.59 15.13
CA THR A 4 -19.68 14.20 14.46
C THR A 4 -18.81 15.03 15.42
N ALA A 5 -19.43 15.77 16.34
CA ALA A 5 -18.71 16.57 17.33
C ALA A 5 -18.09 15.71 18.44
N LEU A 6 -18.75 14.61 18.82
CA LEU A 6 -18.24 13.67 19.81
C LEU A 6 -17.00 12.92 19.30
N LEU A 7 -16.99 12.54 18.03
CA LEU A 7 -15.94 11.73 17.41
C LEU A 7 -14.86 12.57 16.70
N GLY A 8 -15.07 13.88 16.54
CA GLY A 8 -14.13 14.76 15.84
C GLY A 8 -14.01 14.44 14.34
N VAL A 9 -15.07 13.93 13.71
CA VAL A 9 -15.06 13.50 12.30
C VAL A 9 -16.08 14.24 11.45
N SER A 10 -15.90 14.20 10.14
CA SER A 10 -16.82 14.80 9.19
C SER A 10 -18.19 14.09 9.20
N ARG A 11 -19.25 14.83 8.84
CA ARG A 11 -20.60 14.26 8.64
C ARG A 11 -20.60 13.18 7.56
N THR A 12 -19.79 13.35 6.51
CA THR A 12 -19.65 12.38 5.42
C THR A 12 -19.11 11.04 5.94
N SER A 13 -18.13 11.06 6.83
CA SER A 13 -17.59 9.85 7.46
C SER A 13 -18.65 9.11 8.27
N VAL A 14 -19.42 9.84 9.08
CA VAL A 14 -20.51 9.26 9.87
C VAL A 14 -21.59 8.65 8.97
N ASN A 15 -22.00 9.35 7.92
CA ASN A 15 -22.99 8.83 6.98
C ASN A 15 -22.51 7.55 6.27
N ALA A 16 -21.23 7.50 5.89
CA ALA A 16 -20.64 6.30 5.29
C ALA A 16 -20.66 5.11 6.27
N TRP A 17 -20.30 5.33 7.54
CA TRP A 17 -20.37 4.29 8.56
C TRP A 17 -21.80 3.79 8.80
N VAL A 18 -22.78 4.69 8.86
CA VAL A 18 -24.20 4.32 9.00
C VAL A 18 -24.66 3.49 7.80
N ALA A 19 -24.34 3.91 6.58
CA ALA A 19 -24.68 3.16 5.38
C ALA A 19 -24.05 1.76 5.37
N ASN A 20 -22.76 1.66 5.68
CA ASN A 20 -22.06 0.37 5.74
C ASN A 20 -22.60 -0.54 6.83
N TYR A 21 -22.95 0.01 8.01
CA TYR A 21 -23.55 -0.77 9.09
C TYR A 21 -24.93 -1.32 8.70
N LEU A 22 -25.74 -0.52 8.00
CA LEU A 22 -27.05 -0.98 7.53
C LEU A 22 -26.95 -2.05 6.44
N ALA A 23 -25.87 -2.05 5.65
CA ALA A 23 -25.64 -3.05 4.60
C ALA A 23 -25.02 -4.35 5.13
N ASP A 24 -23.92 -4.24 5.89
CA ASP A 24 -23.05 -5.36 6.24
C ASP A 24 -23.00 -5.61 7.77
N GLY A 25 -23.82 -4.91 8.56
CA GLY A 25 -23.81 -5.00 10.01
C GLY A 25 -22.48 -4.59 10.62
N ARG A 26 -22.01 -5.37 11.60
CA ARG A 26 -20.73 -5.13 12.30
C ARG A 26 -19.53 -5.21 11.34
N ASP A 27 -19.59 -6.06 10.32
CA ASP A 27 -18.48 -6.26 9.38
C ASP A 27 -18.26 -5.03 8.49
N GLY A 28 -19.32 -4.26 8.22
CA GLY A 28 -19.25 -2.99 7.49
C GLY A 28 -18.51 -1.87 8.22
N LEU A 29 -18.30 -2.02 9.54
CA LEU A 29 -17.56 -1.06 10.37
C LEU A 29 -16.09 -1.47 10.60
N LEU A 30 -15.69 -2.68 10.19
CA LEU A 30 -14.31 -3.12 10.31
C LEU A 30 -13.41 -2.33 9.35
N ASP A 31 -12.21 -1.98 9.82
CA ASP A 31 -11.22 -1.34 8.95
C ASP A 31 -10.79 -2.33 7.87
N LYS A 32 -10.97 -1.93 6.61
CA LYS A 32 -10.57 -2.76 5.47
C LYS A 32 -9.08 -2.58 5.26
N PRO A 33 -8.33 -3.64 4.89
CA PRO A 33 -6.92 -3.51 4.56
C PRO A 33 -6.77 -2.41 3.50
N LYS A 34 -6.01 -1.37 3.83
CA LYS A 34 -5.70 -0.33 2.84
C LYS A 34 -4.87 -0.98 1.76
N SER A 35 -5.48 -1.26 0.61
CA SER A 35 -4.72 -1.60 -0.59
C SER A 35 -3.89 -0.37 -0.90
N GLY A 36 -2.62 -0.38 -0.51
CA GLY A 36 -1.69 0.71 -0.82
C GLY A 36 -1.62 0.93 -2.33
N ARG A 37 -0.72 1.82 -2.76
CA ARG A 37 -0.48 1.99 -4.19
C ARG A 37 -0.11 0.63 -4.81
N PRO A 38 -0.79 0.18 -5.87
CA PRO A 38 -0.46 -1.08 -6.50
C PRO A 38 0.97 -1.07 -7.03
N ASN A 39 1.59 -2.25 -7.08
CA ASN A 39 2.90 -2.41 -7.70
C ASN A 39 2.84 -1.95 -9.16
N GLN A 40 3.79 -1.10 -9.57
CA GLN A 40 3.81 -0.57 -10.93
C GLN A 40 4.50 -1.50 -11.92
N LEU A 41 5.21 -2.52 -11.42
CA LEU A 41 5.97 -3.47 -12.22
C LEU A 41 5.10 -4.67 -12.57
N SER A 42 5.11 -5.04 -13.86
CA SER A 42 4.53 -6.29 -14.33
C SER A 42 5.32 -7.50 -13.78
N PRO A 43 4.73 -8.71 -13.78
CA PRO A 43 5.46 -9.93 -13.37
C PRO A 43 6.76 -10.14 -14.14
N HIS A 44 6.77 -9.82 -15.44
CA HIS A 44 7.98 -9.90 -16.26
C HIS A 44 9.05 -8.90 -15.82
N GLN A 45 8.66 -7.66 -15.51
CA GLN A 45 9.60 -6.64 -15.03
C GLN A 45 10.16 -6.98 -13.65
N LEU A 46 9.37 -7.60 -12.79
CA LEU A 46 9.83 -8.13 -11.50
C LEU A 46 10.88 -9.24 -11.69
N GLU A 47 10.66 -10.16 -12.63
CA GLU A 47 11.63 -11.22 -12.95
C GLU A 47 12.92 -10.66 -13.56
N GLN A 48 12.82 -9.65 -14.43
CA GLN A 48 14.00 -8.95 -14.97
C GLN A 48 14.80 -8.26 -13.85
N LEU A 49 14.10 -7.56 -12.95
CA LEU A 49 14.71 -6.89 -11.82
C LEU A 49 15.39 -7.89 -10.88
N LYS A 50 14.73 -9.00 -10.56
CA LYS A 50 15.28 -10.08 -9.72
C LYS A 50 16.59 -10.61 -10.30
N LYS A 51 16.61 -10.98 -11.58
CA LYS A 51 17.82 -11.47 -12.27
C LYS A 51 18.94 -10.44 -12.27
N PHE A 52 18.61 -9.16 -12.47
CA PHE A 52 19.59 -8.08 -12.42
C PHE A 52 20.21 -7.93 -11.03
N ILE A 53 19.39 -7.94 -9.98
CA ILE A 53 19.87 -7.87 -8.59
C ILE A 53 20.75 -9.06 -8.28
N GLU A 54 20.33 -10.29 -8.59
CA GLU A 54 21.12 -11.51 -8.33
C GLU A 54 22.49 -11.46 -9.02
N LYS A 55 22.54 -11.01 -10.28
CA LYS A 55 23.80 -10.91 -11.04
C LYS A 55 24.75 -9.82 -10.52
N ASN A 56 24.20 -8.72 -10.01
CA ASN A 56 24.97 -7.52 -9.62
C ASN A 56 25.04 -7.31 -8.10
N ALA A 57 24.50 -8.23 -7.30
CA ALA A 57 24.48 -8.15 -5.84
C ALA A 57 25.89 -8.19 -5.24
N ILE A 58 26.81 -8.89 -5.90
CA ILE A 58 28.21 -9.01 -5.50
C ILE A 58 29.07 -8.51 -6.67
N LYS A 59 29.68 -7.34 -6.52
CA LYS A 59 30.66 -6.84 -7.49
C LYS A 59 31.91 -7.70 -7.42
N GLN A 60 32.55 -7.96 -8.58
CA GLN A 60 33.78 -8.75 -8.66
C GLN A 60 34.92 -8.17 -7.80
N ASP A 61 34.92 -6.85 -7.58
CA ASP A 61 35.92 -6.11 -6.80
C ASP A 61 35.55 -5.94 -5.31
N GLY A 62 34.51 -6.66 -4.83
CA GLY A 62 34.02 -6.52 -3.46
C GLY A 62 33.12 -5.29 -3.28
N GLY A 63 31.81 -5.50 -3.28
CA GLY A 63 30.83 -4.43 -3.07
C GLY A 63 29.40 -4.92 -3.26
N ARG A 64 28.42 -4.11 -2.86
CA ARG A 64 26.98 -4.36 -3.04
C ARG A 64 26.39 -3.43 -4.09
N LEU A 65 25.30 -3.84 -4.73
CA LEU A 65 24.50 -2.97 -5.60
C LEU A 65 23.97 -1.79 -4.76
N ILE A 66 24.28 -0.56 -5.18
CA ILE A 66 23.79 0.68 -4.56
C ILE A 66 22.94 1.48 -5.55
N ALA A 67 22.18 2.46 -5.06
CA ALA A 67 21.29 3.27 -5.90
C ALA A 67 22.03 3.98 -7.04
N GLU A 68 23.30 4.37 -6.85
CA GLU A 68 24.16 4.89 -7.91
C GLU A 68 24.34 3.92 -9.10
N ASP A 69 24.32 2.61 -8.87
CA ASP A 69 24.46 1.59 -9.92
C ASP A 69 23.18 1.42 -10.77
N ILE A 70 22.06 2.01 -10.35
CA ILE A 70 20.73 1.85 -10.95
C ILE A 70 20.32 3.12 -11.73
N ARG A 71 21.24 4.09 -11.90
CA ARG A 71 20.95 5.33 -12.64
C ARG A 71 20.88 5.05 -14.15
N VAL A 72 19.75 5.45 -14.75
CA VAL A 72 19.46 5.45 -16.20
C VAL A 72 20.12 6.66 -16.85
#